data_AF-A0A381T8X8-F1
#
_entry.id   AF-A0A381T8X8-F1
#
_cell.length_a   1.000
_cell.length_b   1.000
_cell.length_c   1.000
_cell.angle_alpha   90.00
_cell.angle_beta   90.00
_cell.angle_gamma   90.00
#
_symmetry.space_group_name_H-M   'P 1'
#
loop_
_entity.id
_entity.type
_entity.pdbx_description
1 polymer ?
#
loop_
_entity_poly.entity_id
_entity_poly.type
_entity_poly.pdbx_seq_one_letter_code
_entity_poly.pdbx_strand_id
1 'polypeptide(L)' 'MDADVIIIGGGVVGSSIAYHLLIDGFTGRVVVVERDPTYARASSNLAMGGIRQQFSSALNI' A
#
# COMPACT_ATOMS: atom_id res chain seq x y z
N MET A 1 16.24 -0.29 -16.24
CA MET A 1 15.91 -0.31 -14.79
C MET A 1 14.62 -1.07 -14.73
N ASP A 2 14.72 -2.38 -14.53
CA ASP A 2 13.57 -3.25 -14.76
C ASP A 2 12.91 -3.56 -13.42
N ALA A 3 11.59 -3.70 -13.43
CA ALA A 3 10.80 -4.08 -12.28
C ALA A 3 9.75 -5.08 -12.76
N ASP A 4 9.59 -6.18 -12.03
CA ASP A 4 8.55 -7.17 -12.31
C ASP A 4 7.19 -6.68 -11.80
N VAL A 5 7.21 -5.93 -10.70
CA VAL A 5 6.02 -5.32 -10.08
C VAL A 5 6.32 -3.87 -9.69
N ILE A 6 5.43 -2.96 -10.08
CA ILE A 6 5.46 -1.55 -9.65
C ILE A 6 4.20 -1.25 -8.86
N ILE A 7 4.37 -0.75 -7.63
CA ILE A 7 3.30 -0.34 -6.73
C ILE A 7 3.30 1.18 -6.66
N ILE A 8 2.21 1.82 -7.12
CA ILE A 8 2.05 3.28 -7.08
C ILE A 8 1.25 3.67 -5.83
N GLY A 9 1.86 4.48 -4.99
CA GLY A 9 1.35 4.84 -3.66
C GLY A 9 1.99 3.96 -2.60
N GLY A 10 2.88 4.53 -1.80
CA GLY A 10 3.63 3.79 -0.78
C GLY A 10 2.96 3.75 0.59
N GLY A 11 1.81 4.41 0.79
CA GLY A 11 1.07 4.37 2.06
C GLY A 11 0.78 2.95 2.59
N VAL A 12 0.10 2.82 3.72
CA VAL A 12 -0.07 1.56 4.46
C VAL A 12 -0.46 0.37 3.57
N VAL A 13 -1.34 0.59 2.59
CA VAL A 13 -1.77 -0.44 1.64
C VAL A 13 -0.66 -0.86 0.69
N GLY A 14 0.00 0.09 0.01
CA GLY A 14 1.07 -0.22 -0.95
C GLY A 14 2.29 -0.85 -0.31
N SER A 15 2.70 -0.35 0.86
CA SER A 15 3.77 -0.97 1.65
C SER A 15 3.40 -2.37 2.13
N SER A 16 2.15 -2.57 2.55
CA SER A 16 1.65 -3.90 2.95
C SER A 16 1.69 -4.88 1.78
N ILE A 17 1.25 -4.48 0.59
CA ILE A 17 1.31 -5.31 -0.62
C ILE A 17 2.76 -5.70 -0.92
N ALA A 18 3.69 -4.74 -0.94
CA ALA A 18 5.10 -5.01 -1.22
C ALA A 18 5.69 -5.99 -0.21
N TYR A 19 5.41 -5.79 1.08
CA TYR A 19 5.85 -6.68 2.15
C TYR A 19 5.30 -8.10 1.97
N HIS A 20 3.97 -8.24 1.80
CA HIS A 20 3.33 -9.55 1.72
C HIS A 20 3.72 -10.31 0.45
N LEU A 21 3.93 -9.62 -0.68
CA LEU A 21 4.47 -10.26 -1.88
C LEU A 21 5.82 -10.94 -1.60
N LEU A 22 6.73 -10.25 -0.93
CA LEU A 22 8.06 -10.78 -0.65
C LEU A 22 8.03 -11.93 0.38
N ILE A 23 7.18 -11.84 1.42
CA ILE A 23 7.07 -12.94 2.40
C ILE A 23 6.35 -14.18 1.83
N ASP A 24 5.44 -14.00 0.87
CA ASP A 24 4.73 -15.09 0.19
C ASP A 24 5.62 -15.80 -0.86
N GLY A 25 6.90 -15.41 -0.95
CA GLY A 25 7.89 -16.09 -1.79
C GLY A 25 8.06 -15.49 -3.18
N PHE A 26 7.50 -14.31 -3.45
CA PHE A 26 7.82 -13.60 -4.69
C PHE A 26 9.29 -13.18 -4.70
N THR A 27 10.03 -13.61 -5.72
CA THR A 27 11.48 -13.35 -5.85
C THR A 27 11.82 -12.27 -6.87
N GLY A 28 10.82 -11.77 -7.60
CA GLY A 28 11.00 -10.70 -8.57
C GLY A 28 11.26 -9.35 -7.92
N ARG A 29 11.70 -8.39 -8.73
CA ARG A 29 11.96 -7.02 -8.32
C ARG A 29 10.66 -6.22 -8.16
N VAL A 30 10.36 -5.89 -6.91
CA VAL A 30 9.24 -5.00 -6.54
C VAL A 30 9.76 -3.57 -6.35
N VAL A 31 9.12 -2.60 -6.99
CA VAL A 31 9.40 -1.18 -6.82
C VAL A 31 8.16 -0.48 -6.29
N VAL A 32 8.29 0.20 -5.14
CA VAL A 32 7.24 1.06 -4.59
C VAL A 32 7.57 2.50 -4.93
N VAL A 33 6.60 3.21 -5.50
CA VAL A 33 6.72 4.64 -5.84
C VAL A 33 5.77 5.42 -4.95
N GLU A 34 6.32 6.21 -4.05
CA GLU A 34 5.59 7.20 -3.26
C GLU A 34 6.07 8.60 -3.63
N ARG A 35 5.13 9.56 -3.71
CA ARG A 35 5.45 10.95 -4.02
C ARG A 35 6.36 11.56 -2.96
N ASP A 36 6.14 11.22 -1.69
CA ASP A 36 7.01 11.59 -0.58
C ASP A 36 7.84 10.38 -0.11
N PRO A 37 9.12 10.27 -0.49
CA PRO A 37 9.96 9.13 -0.11
C PRO A 37 10.22 9.04 1.40
N THR A 38 9.95 10.09 2.17
CA THR A 38 10.03 10.07 3.63
C THR A 38 8.76 9.55 4.30
N TYR A 39 7.69 9.37 3.52
CA TYR A 39 6.35 8.99 3.98
C TYR A 39 5.67 10.00 4.92
N ALA A 40 6.32 11.12 5.25
CA ALA A 40 5.80 12.12 6.17
C ALA A 40 4.46 12.71 5.72
N ARG A 41 4.25 12.82 4.40
CA ARG A 41 3.02 13.31 3.77
C ARG A 41 2.23 12.22 3.05
N ALA A 42 2.56 10.94 3.27
CA ALA A 42 1.74 9.85 2.79
C ALA A 42 0.36 9.91 3.47
N SER A 43 -0.70 9.56 2.74
CA SER A 43 -2.09 9.65 3.23
C SER A 43 -2.29 8.91 4.56
N SER A 44 -1.64 7.76 4.72
CA SER A 44 -1.71 6.95 5.94
C SER A 44 -1.08 7.62 7.16
N ASN A 45 0.02 8.37 6.99
CA ASN A 45 0.64 9.10 8.09
C ASN A 45 -0.23 10.30 8.52
N LEU A 46 -0.89 10.95 7.56
CA LEU A 46 -1.75 12.11 7.80
C LEU A 46 -3.13 11.77 8.36
N ALA A 47 -3.58 10.51 8.25
CA ALA A 47 -4.93 10.09 8.61
C ALA A 47 -5.23 10.07 10.13
N MET A 48 -4.30 10.52 10.98
CA MET A 48 -4.41 10.55 12.46
C MET A 48 -4.71 9.18 13.13
N GLY A 49 -4.75 8.10 12.35
CA GLY A 49 -5.15 6.77 12.81
C GLY A 49 -6.67 6.62 12.95
N GLY A 50 -7.13 5.39 12.74
CA GLY A 50 -8.55 5.04 12.83
C GLY A 50 -8.87 3.88 11.90
N ILE A 51 -9.12 2.71 12.48
CA ILE A 51 -9.57 1.55 11.72
C ILE A 51 -11.06 1.40 12.00
N ARG A 52 -11.86 1.53 10.94
CA ARG A 52 -13.28 1.20 10.98
C ARG A 52 -13.57 0.17 9.91
N GLN A 53 -14.22 -0.92 10.33
CA GLN A 53 -14.77 -1.87 9.38
C GLN A 53 -16.04 -1.26 8.81
N GLN A 54 -16.02 -0.94 7.52
CA GLN A 54 -17.21 -0.51 6.81
C GLN A 54 -17.91 -1.76 6.27
N PHE A 55 -19.12 -2.04 6.77
CA PHE A 55 -19.97 -3.09 6.24
C PHE A 55 -20.72 -2.54 5.03
N SER A 56 -20.64 -3.23 3.91
CA SER A 56 -21.48 -2.99 2.74
C SER A 56 -22.46 -4.16 2.59
N SER A 57 -23.73 -3.84 2.36
CA SER A 57 -24.73 -4.80 1.87
C SER A 57 -25.16 -4.34 0.48
N ALA A 58 -25.77 -5.21 -0.33
CA ALA A 58 -26.26 -4.81 -1.66
C ALA A 58 -27.27 -3.64 -1.61
N LEU A 59 -27.90 -3.42 -0.45
CA LEU A 59 -28.84 -2.32 -0.20
C LEU A 59 -28.12 -1.02 0.25
N ASN A 60 -26.85 -1.11 0.62
CA ASN A 60 -26.02 -0.03 1.14
C ASN A 60 -24.71 0.06 0.35
N ILE A 61 -24.88 0.26 -0.97
CA ILE A 61 -23.92 0.75 -1.96
C ILE A 61 -24.60 1.78 -2.84
#